data_AF-A0A7K1TLK6-F1
#
_entry.id   AF-A0A7K1TLK6-F1
#
_cell.length_a   1.000
_cell.length_b   1.000
_cell.length_c   1.000
_cell.angle_alpha   90.00
_cell.angle_beta   90.00
_cell.angle_gamma   90.00
#
_symmetry.space_group_name_H-M   'P 1'
#
loop_
_entity.id
_entity.type
_entity.pdbx_description
1 polymer ?
#
loop_
_entity_poly.entity_id
_entity_poly.type
_entity_poly.pdbx_seq_one_letter_code
_entity_poly.pdbx_strand_id
1 'polypeptide(L)'
;MSLFTQIDPHLTRFAAEQPAVLTRDRDGMSLLLAGPNRTGFEERRLDWQRDTLNLAIILQPDFLATGVDVTKWNFVAVAWQGGGYRKYTAGKDFLTSVPFQEMEAQVVELLAQARTYLIHLHLHDLKPWGEWR
;
A
#
# COMPACT_ATOMS: atom_id res chain seq x y z
N MET A 1 -17.40 9.78 7.95
CA MET A 1 -16.23 10.57 7.50
C MET A 1 -15.07 9.62 7.32
N SER A 2 -14.23 9.82 6.32
CA SER A 2 -13.09 8.95 6.02
C SER A 2 -12.03 9.04 7.12
N LEU A 3 -11.44 7.90 7.51
CA LEU A 3 -10.27 7.84 8.39
C LEU A 3 -9.08 8.61 7.79
N PHE A 4 -9.01 8.67 6.46
CA PHE A 4 -7.89 9.28 5.73
C PHE A 4 -7.98 10.80 5.59
N THR A 5 -8.97 11.46 6.20
CA THR A 5 -9.22 12.90 5.99
C THR A 5 -7.97 13.76 6.21
N GLN A 6 -7.12 13.43 7.19
CA GLN A 6 -5.89 14.20 7.47
C GLN A 6 -4.71 13.81 6.57
N ILE A 7 -4.67 12.58 6.04
CA ILE A 7 -3.53 12.08 5.28
C ILE A 7 -3.71 12.15 3.76
N ASP A 8 -4.95 12.19 3.27
CA ASP A 8 -5.30 12.34 1.85
C ASP A 8 -4.60 13.53 1.15
N PRO A 9 -4.46 14.72 1.78
CA PRO A 9 -3.70 15.82 1.18
C PRO A 9 -2.22 15.46 0.94
N HIS A 10 -1.59 14.73 1.87
CA HIS A 10 -0.21 14.28 1.75
C HIS A 10 -0.06 13.22 0.65
N LEU A 11 -1.00 12.28 0.57
CA LEU A 11 -1.04 11.26 -0.48
C LEU A 11 -1.24 11.90 -1.86
N THR A 12 -2.14 12.88 -1.97
CA THR A 12 -2.40 13.62 -3.21
C THR A 12 -1.18 14.40 -3.67
N ARG A 13 -0.49 15.07 -2.74
CA ARG A 13 0.77 15.75 -3.04
C ARG A 13 1.84 14.77 -3.51
N PHE A 14 2.00 13.65 -2.81
CA PHE A 14 2.95 12.60 -3.20
C PHE A 14 2.65 12.08 -4.61
N ALA A 15 1.37 11.83 -4.92
CA ALA A 15 0.92 11.36 -6.21
C ALA A 15 1.33 12.32 -7.35
N ALA A 16 1.14 13.62 -7.14
CA ALA A 16 1.57 14.64 -8.10
C ALA A 16 3.10 14.68 -8.27
N GLU A 17 3.88 14.46 -7.21
CA GLU A 17 5.35 14.48 -7.25
C GLU A 17 5.97 13.22 -7.91
N GLN A 18 5.28 12.08 -7.92
CA GLN A 18 5.78 10.78 -8.43
C GLN A 18 5.02 10.25 -9.65
N PRO A 19 4.40 11.14 -10.44
CA PRO A 19 3.29 10.83 -11.35
C PRO A 19 2.45 9.58 -11.00
N ALA A 20 2.04 9.45 -9.73
CA ALA A 20 1.29 8.29 -9.24
C ALA A 20 -0.21 8.48 -9.32
N VAL A 21 -0.92 7.36 -9.45
CA VAL A 21 -2.38 7.27 -9.34
C VAL A 21 -2.70 6.94 -7.89
N LEU A 22 -3.43 7.83 -7.21
CA LEU A 22 -4.01 7.57 -5.90
C LEU A 22 -5.36 6.89 -6.07
N THR A 23 -5.42 5.60 -5.73
CA THR A 23 -6.67 4.83 -5.66
C THR A 23 -7.17 4.83 -4.23
N ARG A 24 -8.47 5.12 -4.08
CA ARG A 24 -9.18 5.08 -2.81
C ARG A 24 -10.10 3.88 -2.80
N ASP A 25 -9.85 2.97 -1.88
CA ASP A 25 -10.57 1.72 -1.68
C ASP A 25 -10.48 0.80 -2.90
N ARG A 26 -10.44 -0.51 -2.65
CA ARG A 26 -10.39 -1.47 -3.74
C ARG A 26 -11.80 -1.71 -4.24
N ASP A 27 -12.16 -1.08 -5.35
CA ASP A 27 -13.48 -1.22 -6.00
C ASP A 27 -13.91 -2.70 -6.04
N GLY A 28 -15.03 -3.01 -5.39
CA GLY A 28 -15.64 -4.35 -5.35
C GLY A 28 -15.19 -5.29 -4.21
N MET A 29 -14.04 -5.08 -3.57
CA MET A 29 -13.55 -5.96 -2.49
C MET A 29 -14.17 -5.64 -1.12
N SER A 30 -14.51 -4.38 -0.88
CA SER A 30 -15.24 -3.98 0.33
C SER A 30 -16.61 -4.63 0.46
N LEU A 31 -17.23 -5.06 -0.65
CA LEU A 31 -18.53 -5.73 -0.65
C LEU A 31 -18.42 -7.26 -0.54
N LEU A 32 -17.36 -7.85 -1.11
CA LEU A 32 -17.18 -9.31 -1.14
C LEU A 32 -16.62 -9.89 0.17
N LEU A 33 -15.86 -9.11 0.95
CA LEU A 33 -15.33 -9.52 2.26
C LEU A 33 -16.22 -9.08 3.44
N ALA A 34 -17.34 -8.41 3.13
CA ALA A 34 -18.33 -8.02 4.12
C ALA A 34 -19.19 -9.24 4.50
N GLY A 35 -18.83 -9.92 5.58
CA GLY A 35 -19.75 -10.81 6.28
C GLY A 35 -20.99 -10.04 6.80
N PRO A 36 -22.01 -10.73 7.34
CA PRO A 36 -23.34 -10.17 7.64
C PRO A 36 -23.41 -8.99 8.63
N ASN A 37 -22.26 -8.51 9.14
CA ASN A 37 -22.13 -7.41 10.10
C ASN A 37 -21.03 -6.38 9.74
N ARG A 38 -20.59 -6.23 8.48
CA ARG A 38 -19.37 -5.44 8.16
C ARG A 38 -19.61 -4.14 7.40
N THR A 39 -19.31 -3.04 8.09
CA THR A 39 -18.87 -1.77 7.51
C THR A 39 -17.72 -2.02 6.52
N GLY A 40 -17.77 -1.35 5.37
CA GLY A 40 -16.65 -1.34 4.43
C GLY A 40 -15.35 -0.89 5.11
N PHE A 41 -14.21 -1.35 4.60
CA PHE A 41 -12.90 -0.89 5.06
C PHE A 41 -12.32 0.09 4.04
N GLU A 42 -11.51 1.02 4.53
CA GLU A 42 -10.79 1.95 3.66
C GLU A 42 -9.40 1.43 3.31
N GLU A 43 -8.91 1.74 2.12
CA GLU A 43 -7.55 1.49 1.67
C GLU A 43 -7.05 2.70 0.86
N ARG A 44 -5.76 3.03 0.95
CA ARG A 44 -5.13 3.94 -0.01
C ARG A 44 -3.98 3.25 -0.69
N ARG A 45 -3.92 3.43 -2.00
CA ARG A 45 -2.84 2.91 -2.81
C ARG A 45 -2.33 3.98 -3.77
N LEU A 46 -1.03 4.17 -3.80
CA LEU A 46 -0.34 5.05 -4.74
C LEU A 46 0.41 4.16 -5.73
N ASP A 47 -0.01 4.12 -6.98
CA ASP A 47 0.61 3.30 -8.03
C ASP A 47 1.28 4.18 -9.08
N TRP A 48 2.51 3.88 -9.46
CA TRP A 48 3.18 4.51 -10.60
C TRP A 48 4.13 3.55 -11.28
N GLN A 49 4.66 3.98 -12.42
CA GLN A 49 5.61 3.21 -13.19
C GLN A 49 6.91 4.00 -13.35
N ARG A 50 8.02 3.27 -13.27
CA ARG A 50 9.34 3.79 -13.63
C ARG A 50 10.05 2.73 -14.48
N ASP A 51 10.33 3.07 -15.73
CA ASP A 51 10.81 2.13 -16.74
C ASP A 51 9.89 0.90 -16.87
N THR A 52 10.41 -0.31 -16.63
CA THR A 52 9.64 -1.56 -16.65
C THR A 52 9.15 -2.00 -15.27
N LEU A 53 9.43 -1.22 -14.22
CA LEU A 53 9.02 -1.50 -12.85
C LEU A 53 7.69 -0.80 -12.52
N ASN A 54 6.74 -1.59 -12.03
CA ASN A 54 5.56 -1.06 -11.38
C ASN A 54 5.89 -0.86 -9.91
N LEU A 55 5.49 0.28 -9.36
CA LEU A 55 5.79 0.70 -8.00
C LEU A 55 4.47 1.01 -7.30
N ALA A 56 4.35 0.61 -6.04
CA ALA A 56 3.22 0.99 -5.23
C ALA A 56 3.59 1.27 -3.77
N ILE A 57 2.84 2.18 -3.17
CA ILE A 57 2.72 2.32 -1.72
C ILE A 57 1.29 1.95 -1.33
N ILE A 58 1.13 1.09 -0.32
CA ILE A 58 -0.14 0.54 0.11
C ILE A 58 -0.34 0.84 1.60
N LEU A 59 -1.45 1.49 1.93
CA LEU A 59 -1.94 1.72 3.28
C LEU A 59 -3.24 0.93 3.44
N GLN A 60 -3.18 -0.17 4.20
CA GLN A 60 -4.29 -1.12 4.29
C GLN A 60 -4.44 -1.68 5.72
N PRO A 61 -5.65 -2.08 6.12
CA PRO A 61 -5.87 -2.78 7.38
C PRO A 61 -5.25 -4.19 7.35
N ASP A 62 -5.23 -4.87 8.49
CA ASP A 62 -4.84 -6.28 8.58
C ASP A 62 -5.89 -7.18 7.95
N PHE A 63 -5.44 -8.08 7.07
CA PHE A 63 -6.26 -9.15 6.51
C PHE A 63 -5.99 -10.45 7.28
N LEU A 64 -6.97 -10.87 8.07
CA LEU A 64 -6.96 -12.10 8.84
C LEU A 64 -7.82 -13.17 8.15
N ALA A 65 -7.59 -14.45 8.46
CA ALA A 65 -8.40 -15.55 7.95
C ALA A 65 -9.90 -15.38 8.28
N THR A 66 -10.21 -14.72 9.40
CA THR A 66 -11.57 -14.45 9.86
C THR A 66 -12.16 -13.16 9.29
N GLY A 67 -11.38 -12.29 8.64
CA GLY A 67 -11.85 -11.00 8.13
C GLY A 67 -10.82 -9.89 8.12
N VAL A 68 -11.32 -8.65 8.02
CA VAL A 68 -10.48 -7.45 8.05
C VAL A 68 -10.49 -6.86 9.47
N ASP A 69 -9.31 -6.66 10.05
CA ASP A 69 -9.14 -5.93 11.31
C ASP A 69 -8.80 -4.47 11.01
N VAL A 70 -9.81 -3.61 11.09
CA VAL A 70 -9.69 -2.16 10.83
C VAL A 70 -9.02 -1.39 11.98
N THR A 71 -8.65 -2.07 13.07
CA THR A 71 -7.89 -1.46 14.18
C THR A 71 -6.38 -1.56 13.98
N LYS A 72 -5.94 -2.41 13.04
CA LYS A 72 -4.55 -2.70 12.74
C LYS A 72 -4.25 -2.37 11.28
N TRP A 73 -3.17 -1.65 11.04
CA TRP A 73 -2.82 -1.07 9.76
C TRP A 73 -1.37 -1.36 9.39
N ASN A 74 -1.15 -1.41 8.08
CA ASN A 74 0.14 -1.66 7.46
C ASN A 74 0.48 -0.52 6.50
N PHE A 75 1.76 -0.17 6.46
CA PHE A 75 2.34 0.71 5.45
C PHE A 75 3.41 -0.07 4.70
N VAL A 76 3.16 -0.35 3.42
CA VAL A 76 4.02 -1.21 2.60
C VAL A 76 4.43 -0.49 1.34
N ALA A 77 5.70 -0.62 0.96
CA ALA A 77 6.18 -0.25 -0.36
C ALA A 77 6.52 -1.52 -1.15
N VAL A 78 6.11 -1.59 -2.41
CA VAL A 78 6.33 -2.75 -3.26
C VAL A 78 6.69 -2.33 -4.68
N ALA A 79 7.63 -3.05 -5.28
CA ALA A 79 7.96 -2.98 -6.69
C ALA A 79 7.70 -4.35 -7.34
N TRP A 80 7.23 -4.36 -8.58
CA TRP A 80 7.10 -5.59 -9.34
C TRP A 80 7.28 -5.44 -10.84
N GLN A 81 7.72 -6.52 -11.46
CA GLN A 81 7.78 -6.69 -12.91
C GLN A 81 7.00 -7.94 -13.32
N GLY A 82 6.32 -7.87 -14.47
CA GLY A 82 5.52 -8.97 -15.01
C GLY A 82 4.16 -9.11 -14.34
N GLY A 83 3.50 -10.24 -14.58
CA GLY A 83 2.17 -10.54 -14.07
C GLY A 83 1.96 -12.05 -13.84
N GLY A 84 0.97 -12.39 -13.02
CA GLY A 84 0.65 -13.77 -12.66
C GLY A 84 1.84 -14.53 -12.05
N TYR A 85 2.05 -15.77 -12.48
CA TYR A 85 3.12 -16.66 -11.98
C TYR A 85 4.54 -16.23 -12.37
N ARG A 86 4.71 -15.24 -13.26
CA ARG A 86 6.01 -14.68 -13.65
C ARG A 86 6.27 -13.33 -13.01
N LYS A 87 5.57 -13.04 -11.91
CA LYS A 87 5.73 -11.80 -11.17
C LYS A 87 6.99 -11.88 -10.32
N TYR A 88 7.88 -10.93 -10.52
CA TYR A 88 9.03 -10.70 -9.66
C TYR A 88 8.75 -9.48 -8.80
N THR A 89 9.16 -9.51 -7.54
CA THR A 89 8.84 -8.50 -6.54
C THR A 89 9.99 -8.17 -5.61
N ALA A 90 10.02 -6.92 -5.19
CA ALA A 90 10.73 -6.47 -4.00
C ALA A 90 9.74 -5.67 -3.16
N GLY A 91 9.80 -5.81 -1.84
CA GLY A 91 8.89 -5.09 -0.95
C GLY A 91 9.54 -4.82 0.38
N LYS A 92 9.01 -3.81 1.07
CA LYS A 92 9.38 -3.48 2.43
C LYS A 92 8.15 -3.03 3.20
N ASP A 93 7.92 -3.69 4.34
CA ASP A 93 6.95 -3.28 5.32
C ASP A 93 7.62 -2.22 6.22
N PHE A 94 7.09 -0.99 6.21
CA PHE A 94 7.59 0.09 7.09
C PHE A 94 6.83 0.11 8.41
N LEU A 95 5.57 -0.30 8.40
CA LEU A 95 4.75 -0.55 9.57
C LEU A 95 3.92 -1.81 9.35
N THR A 96 3.81 -2.62 10.39
CA THR A 96 3.06 -3.87 10.38
C THR A 96 2.16 -3.95 11.61
N SER A 97 0.85 -4.12 11.40
CA SER A 97 -0.14 -4.32 12.46
C SER A 97 -0.10 -3.26 13.59
N VAL A 98 -0.07 -1.98 13.22
CA VAL A 98 -0.09 -0.85 14.17
C VAL A 98 -1.45 -0.12 14.18
N PRO A 99 -1.79 0.63 15.24
CA PRO A 99 -2.98 1.49 15.21
C PRO A 99 -2.93 2.53 14.06
N PHE A 100 -4.09 2.87 13.49
CA PHE A 100 -4.15 3.86 12.39
C PHE A 100 -3.51 5.20 12.77
N GLN A 101 -3.73 5.65 14.01
CA GLN A 101 -3.23 6.93 14.51
C GLN A 101 -1.69 6.98 14.54
N GLU A 102 -1.03 5.84 14.74
CA GLU A 102 0.43 5.74 14.68
C GLU A 102 0.90 5.95 13.25
N MET A 103 0.30 5.26 12.28
CA MET A 103 0.59 5.46 10.85
C MET A 103 0.29 6.90 10.39
N GLU A 104 -0.85 7.46 10.82
CA GLU A 104 -1.27 8.82 10.49
C GLU A 104 -0.26 9.86 10.98
N ALA A 105 0.23 9.72 12.22
CA ALA A 105 1.17 10.65 12.84
C ALA A 105 2.52 10.76 12.10
N GLN A 106 2.92 9.72 11.37
CA GLN A 106 4.21 9.64 10.69
C GLN A 106 4.11 9.45 9.17
N VAL A 107 2.92 9.61 8.59
CA VAL A 107 2.67 9.30 7.17
C VAL A 107 3.61 10.06 6.22
N VAL A 108 3.96 11.30 6.55
CA VAL A 108 4.87 12.12 5.74
C VAL A 108 6.27 11.53 5.71
N GLU A 109 6.76 11.07 6.86
CA GLU A 109 8.06 10.42 6.96
C GLU A 109 8.06 9.07 6.22
N LEU A 110 7.03 8.26 6.44
CA LEU A 110 6.87 6.97 5.76
C LEU A 110 6.86 7.11 4.24
N LEU A 111 6.16 8.10 3.70
CA LEU A 111 6.15 8.40 2.27
C LEU A 111 7.54 8.75 1.75
N ALA A 112 8.31 9.56 2.50
CA ALA A 112 9.68 9.91 2.11
C ALA A 112 10.62 8.70 2.14
N GLN A 113 10.53 7.86 3.18
CA GLN A 113 11.32 6.64 3.30
C GLN A 113 10.96 5.63 2.20
N ALA A 114 9.67 5.45 1.92
CA ALA A 114 9.19 4.56 0.87
C ALA A 114 9.58 5.03 -0.53
N ARG A 115 9.51 6.34 -0.80
CA ARG A 115 10.07 6.92 -2.03
C ARG A 115 11.55 6.56 -2.16
N THR A 116 12.33 6.83 -1.11
CA THR A 116 13.77 6.54 -1.10
C THR A 116 14.05 5.08 -1.37
N TYR A 117 13.32 4.17 -0.73
CA TYR A 117 13.45 2.73 -0.99
C TYR A 117 13.13 2.38 -2.45
N LEU A 118 11.98 2.80 -2.96
CA LEU A 118 11.51 2.43 -4.29
C LEU A 118 12.38 3.02 -5.42
N ILE A 119 12.92 4.23 -5.27
CA ILE A 119 13.80 4.83 -6.29
C ILE A 119 15.18 4.15 -6.37
N HIS A 120 15.60 3.40 -5.36
CA HIS A 120 16.88 2.68 -5.39
C HIS A 120 16.75 1.23 -5.83
N LEU A 121 15.53 0.72 -6.03
CA LEU A 121 15.34 -0.63 -6.54
C LEU A 121 15.67 -0.71 -8.03
N HIS A 122 16.28 -1.82 -8.42
CA HIS A 122 16.58 -2.20 -9.79
C HIS A 122 16.04 -3.60 -10.09
N LEU A 123 16.02 -3.99 -11.36
CA LEU A 123 15.49 -5.29 -11.79
C LEU A 123 16.13 -6.49 -11.07
N HIS A 124 17.43 -6.40 -10.75
CA HIS A 124 18.15 -7.47 -10.07
C HIS A 124 17.82 -7.60 -8.57
N ASP A 125 17.17 -6.60 -7.98
CA ASP A 125 16.71 -6.65 -6.59
C ASP A 125 15.38 -7.41 -6.45
N LEU A 126 14.67 -7.62 -7.55
CA LEU A 126 13.40 -8.33 -7.53
C LEU A 126 13.62 -9.84 -7.48
N LYS A 127 12.83 -10.52 -6.64
CA LYS A 127 12.83 -11.97 -6.47
C LYS A 127 11.51 -12.59 -6.97
N PRO A 128 11.48 -13.88 -7.31
CA PRO A 128 10.22 -14.57 -7.60
C PRO A 128 9.14 -14.31 -6.53
N TRP A 129 7.89 -14.13 -6.97
CA TRP A 129 6.76 -13.91 -6.07
C TRP A 129 6.68 -15.00 -4.99
N GLY A 130 6.63 -14.59 -3.72
CA GLY A 130 6.58 -15.48 -2.56
C GLY A 130 7.89 -15.57 -1.76
N GLU A 131 9.00 -15.04 -2.31
CA GLU A 131 10.32 -15.10 -1.66
C GLU A 131 10.75 -13.78 -0.98
N TRP A 132 9.84 -12.82 -0.84
CA TRP A 132 10.14 -11.48 -0.28
C TRP A 132 9.70 -11.29 1.17
N ARG A 133 8.98 -12.26 1.75
CA ARG A 133 8.54 -12.25 3.16
C ARG A 133 9.49 -13.05 4.04
#